data_AF-A0A9N9I9F9-F1
#
_entry.id   AF-A0A9N9I9F9-F1
#
_cell.length_a   1.000
_cell.length_b   1.000
_cell.length_c   1.000
_cell.angle_alpha   90.00
_cell.angle_beta   90.00
_cell.angle_gamma   90.00
#
_symmetry.space_group_name_H-M   'P 1'
#
loop_
_entity.id
_entity.type
_entity.pdbx_description
1 polymer ?
#
loop_
_entity_poly.entity_id
_entity_poly.type
_entity_poly.pdbx_seq_one_letter_code
_entity_poly.pdbx_strand_id
1 'polypeptide(L)'
;MSSLKKSRKARNIIDNIFHNYPKLPKFGLAEENLPFQIGKKISMNEYNTFLDRNESSGYKFSWENGDVYIVDMANPEHEAVVSLLQDYFKIPNDGVFIDPPIKVLGQPFHWDPSNNLKKLAADVTIHPNVAYVSRPAVRHPGPPPSDIKGNPHGRIFCEIASAVDTASWIKKCENWMLEQYVRYVFGIKLHDKRRTNDRSMTARLWTRQIPAPLGCIAPTNPALVAAGVSVLEWDFGTLQLNSNQATGCNAPNNHQYQVTIPVSEVFWDPPVAPVTPYVATIPATATVAVNNFVIDLYRIQRE
;
A
#
# COMPACT_ATOMS: atom_id res chain seq x y z
N MET A 1 8.21 -41.53 -10.48
CA MET A 1 7.35 -40.44 -9.94
C MET A 1 7.72 -39.02 -10.41
N SER A 2 8.96 -38.70 -10.78
CA SER A 2 9.36 -37.32 -11.16
C SER A 2 8.96 -36.87 -12.59
N SER A 3 8.89 -37.81 -13.55
CA SER A 3 8.53 -37.51 -14.95
C SER A 3 7.05 -37.10 -15.12
N LEU A 4 6.13 -37.75 -14.41
CA LEU A 4 4.70 -37.43 -14.42
C LEU A 4 4.38 -36.05 -13.83
N LYS A 5 5.12 -35.61 -12.79
CA LYS A 5 4.97 -34.25 -12.23
C LYS A 5 5.45 -33.16 -13.20
N LYS A 6 6.58 -33.37 -13.89
CA LYS A 6 7.07 -32.44 -14.93
C LYS A 6 6.12 -32.34 -16.13
N SER A 7 5.57 -33.47 -16.59
CA SER A 7 4.60 -33.51 -17.69
C SER A 7 3.29 -32.78 -17.35
N ARG A 8 2.80 -32.89 -16.11
CA ARG A 8 1.59 -32.20 -15.64
C ARG A 8 1.80 -30.69 -15.46
N LYS A 9 2.98 -30.27 -15.00
CA LYS A 9 3.36 -28.84 -14.92
C LYS A 9 3.42 -28.22 -16.33
N ALA A 10 4.04 -28.90 -17.29
CA ALA A 10 4.13 -28.42 -18.68
C ALA A 10 2.75 -28.32 -19.36
N ARG A 11 1.87 -29.32 -19.20
CA ARG A 11 0.49 -29.24 -19.74
C ARG A 11 -0.33 -28.12 -19.11
N ASN A 12 -0.20 -27.89 -17.80
CA ASN A 12 -0.91 -26.78 -17.14
C ASN A 12 -0.39 -25.41 -17.58
N ILE A 13 0.91 -25.26 -17.85
CA ILE A 13 1.48 -24.02 -18.40
C ILE A 13 0.90 -23.76 -19.80
N ILE A 14 0.86 -24.80 -20.65
CA ILE A 14 0.27 -24.73 -21.99
C ILE A 14 -1.23 -24.38 -21.90
N ASP A 15 -2.01 -25.08 -21.06
CA ASP A 15 -3.44 -24.80 -20.87
C ASP A 15 -3.71 -23.37 -20.38
N ASN A 16 -2.82 -22.78 -19.57
CA ASN A 16 -2.97 -21.40 -19.12
C ASN A 16 -2.70 -20.35 -20.21
N ILE A 17 -1.94 -20.70 -21.27
CA ILE A 17 -1.57 -19.78 -22.35
C ILE A 17 -2.68 -19.64 -23.42
N PHE A 18 -3.58 -20.63 -23.55
CA PHE A 18 -4.57 -20.70 -24.64
C PHE A 18 -6.00 -20.28 -24.27
N HIS A 19 -6.24 -19.74 -23.08
CA HIS A 19 -7.56 -19.24 -22.68
C HIS A 19 -7.66 -17.71 -22.81
N ASN A 20 -8.83 -17.22 -23.24
CA ASN A 20 -9.16 -15.79 -23.26
C ASN A 20 -9.60 -15.26 -21.88
N TYR A 21 -9.19 -15.89 -20.78
CA TYR A 21 -9.47 -15.44 -19.41
C TYR A 21 -8.35 -15.83 -18.45
N PRO A 22 -8.04 -15.01 -17.41
CA PRO A 22 -6.99 -15.34 -16.46
C PRO A 22 -7.33 -16.56 -15.61
N LYS A 23 -6.34 -17.42 -15.33
CA LYS A 23 -6.55 -18.67 -14.58
C LYS A 23 -5.48 -18.90 -13.52
N LEU A 24 -5.92 -19.01 -12.27
CA LEU A 24 -5.03 -19.30 -11.16
C LEU A 24 -4.34 -20.67 -11.31
N PRO A 25 -3.07 -20.79 -10.92
CA PRO A 25 -2.37 -22.06 -10.96
C PRO A 25 -3.06 -23.08 -10.02
N LYS A 26 -3.24 -24.31 -10.49
CA LYS A 26 -3.77 -25.43 -9.68
C LYS A 26 -2.69 -26.11 -8.82
N PHE A 27 -1.56 -25.47 -8.65
CA PHE A 27 -0.40 -25.95 -7.90
C PHE A 27 0.09 -24.83 -6.99
N GLY A 28 0.78 -25.18 -5.90
CA GLY A 28 1.45 -24.18 -5.06
C GLY A 28 2.50 -23.43 -5.88
N LEU A 29 2.25 -22.15 -6.13
CA LEU A 29 3.22 -21.24 -6.72
C LEU A 29 4.16 -20.77 -5.60
N ALA A 30 5.46 -20.75 -5.88
CA ALA A 30 6.45 -20.24 -4.94
C ALA A 30 6.99 -18.89 -5.45
N GLU A 31 7.39 -18.01 -4.54
CA GLU A 31 7.78 -16.62 -4.83
C GLU A 31 8.86 -16.51 -5.91
N GLU A 32 9.80 -17.45 -5.98
CA GLU A 32 10.87 -17.46 -6.98
C GLU A 32 10.37 -17.68 -8.42
N ASN A 33 9.09 -18.03 -8.60
CA ASN A 33 8.46 -18.18 -9.91
C ASN A 33 7.69 -16.92 -10.32
N LEU A 34 7.74 -15.85 -9.53
CA LEU A 34 7.11 -14.57 -9.84
C LEU A 34 8.04 -13.68 -10.69
N PRO A 35 7.50 -12.88 -11.63
CA PRO A 35 6.08 -12.81 -12.01
C PRO A 35 5.63 -14.05 -12.82
N PHE A 36 4.44 -14.58 -12.54
CA PHE A 36 3.88 -15.76 -13.21
C PHE A 36 2.69 -15.39 -14.09
N GLN A 37 2.81 -15.59 -15.40
CA GLN A 37 1.73 -15.28 -16.35
C GLN A 37 0.55 -16.26 -16.21
N ILE A 38 -0.65 -15.71 -16.03
CA ILE A 38 -1.91 -16.46 -15.86
C ILE A 38 -2.96 -16.14 -16.93
N GLY A 39 -2.70 -15.17 -17.80
CA GLY A 39 -3.59 -14.79 -18.89
C GLY A 39 -2.87 -14.00 -19.97
N LYS A 40 -3.44 -14.04 -21.18
CA LYS A 40 -2.92 -13.36 -22.38
C LYS A 40 -4.08 -12.83 -23.22
N LYS A 41 -3.89 -11.65 -23.83
CA LYS A 41 -4.92 -10.94 -24.62
C LYS A 41 -6.22 -10.66 -23.84
N ILE A 42 -6.11 -10.40 -22.55
CA ILE A 42 -7.21 -10.09 -21.66
C ILE A 42 -7.53 -8.61 -21.76
N SER A 43 -8.79 -8.25 -22.01
CA SER A 43 -9.21 -6.85 -21.95
C SER A 43 -9.19 -6.32 -20.52
N MET A 44 -9.10 -4.99 -20.35
CA MET A 44 -9.13 -4.37 -19.02
C MET A 44 -10.41 -4.70 -18.24
N ASN A 45 -11.55 -4.78 -18.92
CA ASN A 45 -12.83 -5.11 -18.28
C ASN A 45 -12.86 -6.56 -17.78
N GLU A 46 -12.31 -7.50 -18.54
CA GLU A 46 -12.16 -8.90 -18.11
C GLU A 46 -11.19 -9.02 -16.94
N TYR A 47 -10.09 -8.25 -16.95
CA TYR A 47 -9.16 -8.21 -15.82
C TYR A 47 -9.82 -7.70 -14.54
N ASN A 48 -10.56 -6.58 -14.59
CA ASN A 48 -11.27 -6.06 -13.42
C ASN A 48 -12.33 -7.06 -12.91
N THR A 49 -13.05 -7.72 -13.82
CA THR A 49 -14.01 -8.78 -13.46
C THR A 49 -13.32 -9.97 -12.79
N PHE A 50 -12.11 -10.31 -13.25
CA PHE A 50 -11.29 -11.35 -12.64
C PHE A 50 -10.84 -10.94 -11.22
N LEU A 51 -10.39 -9.71 -11.02
CA LEU A 51 -10.02 -9.19 -9.70
C LEU A 51 -11.18 -9.29 -8.70
N ASP A 52 -12.37 -8.82 -9.10
CA ASP A 52 -13.57 -8.84 -8.24
C ASP A 52 -13.97 -10.27 -7.82
N ARG A 53 -13.61 -11.29 -8.62
CA ARG A 53 -13.89 -12.71 -8.31
C ARG A 53 -12.79 -13.39 -7.49
N ASN A 54 -11.62 -12.77 -7.36
CA ASN A 54 -10.42 -13.38 -6.76
C ASN A 54 -9.79 -12.50 -5.67
N GLU A 55 -10.59 -11.61 -5.07
CA GLU A 55 -10.20 -10.69 -4.00
C GLU A 55 -9.52 -11.42 -2.83
N SER A 56 -9.97 -12.64 -2.47
CA SER A 56 -9.45 -13.42 -1.35
C SER A 56 -8.43 -14.50 -1.75
N SER A 57 -7.77 -14.36 -2.90
CA SER A 57 -6.89 -15.43 -3.43
C SER A 57 -5.50 -15.49 -2.77
N GLY A 58 -5.11 -14.46 -2.02
CA GLY A 58 -3.77 -14.32 -1.45
C GLY A 58 -2.69 -13.96 -2.49
N TYR A 59 -3.06 -13.72 -3.74
CA TYR A 59 -2.17 -13.28 -4.82
C TYR A 59 -2.41 -11.81 -5.15
N LYS A 60 -1.34 -11.09 -5.49
CA LYS A 60 -1.43 -9.77 -6.15
C LYS A 60 -1.26 -9.96 -7.64
N PHE A 61 -2.09 -9.27 -8.42
CA PHE A 61 -2.11 -9.38 -9.88
C PHE A 61 -1.62 -8.10 -10.56
N SER A 62 -0.99 -8.25 -11.71
CA SER A 62 -0.75 -7.15 -12.65
C SER A 62 -1.40 -7.44 -13.99
N TRP A 63 -1.78 -6.35 -14.68
CA TRP A 63 -2.19 -6.35 -16.07
C TRP A 63 -1.26 -5.43 -16.84
N GLU A 64 -0.64 -5.96 -17.89
CA GLU A 64 0.32 -5.28 -18.76
C GLU A 64 -0.01 -5.59 -20.22
N ASN A 65 -0.59 -4.63 -20.93
CA ASN A 65 -0.89 -4.72 -22.36
C ASN A 65 -1.64 -6.00 -22.78
N GLY A 66 -2.55 -6.47 -21.93
CA GLY A 66 -3.36 -7.67 -22.16
C GLY A 66 -2.82 -8.94 -21.52
N ASP A 67 -1.60 -8.93 -21.00
CA ASP A 67 -1.04 -10.04 -20.25
C ASP A 67 -1.33 -9.86 -18.76
N VAL A 68 -1.75 -10.93 -18.09
CA VAL A 68 -2.08 -10.93 -16.66
C VAL A 68 -1.09 -11.80 -15.91
N TYR A 69 -0.51 -11.25 -14.84
CA TYR A 69 0.50 -11.92 -14.03
C TYR A 69 0.05 -11.99 -12.58
N ILE A 70 0.51 -13.02 -11.87
CA ILE A 70 0.69 -12.97 -10.42
C ILE A 70 2.07 -12.33 -10.21
N VAL A 71 2.13 -11.25 -9.45
CA VAL A 71 3.36 -10.47 -9.22
C VAL A 71 3.83 -10.49 -7.77
N ASP A 72 2.94 -10.83 -6.85
CA ASP A 72 3.26 -10.97 -5.44
C ASP A 72 2.28 -11.96 -4.79
N MET A 73 2.60 -12.41 -3.59
CA MET A 73 1.71 -13.26 -2.80
C MET A 73 1.84 -12.95 -1.31
N ALA A 74 0.71 -13.06 -0.60
CA ALA A 74 0.68 -12.95 0.85
C ALA A 74 1.51 -14.09 1.46
N ASN A 75 2.65 -13.75 2.04
CA ASN A 75 3.46 -14.64 2.86
C ASN A 75 3.29 -14.28 4.35
N PRO A 76 3.63 -15.19 5.29
CA PRO A 76 3.41 -14.95 6.71
C PRO A 76 4.06 -13.67 7.25
N GLU A 77 5.24 -13.31 6.75
CA GLU A 77 5.95 -12.09 7.19
C GLU A 77 5.26 -10.83 6.67
N HIS A 78 4.87 -10.84 5.39
CA HIS A 78 4.07 -9.77 4.77
C HIS A 78 2.78 -9.54 5.57
N GLU A 79 2.03 -10.61 5.85
CA GLU A 79 0.76 -10.51 6.60
C GLU A 79 0.96 -10.09 8.05
N ALA A 80 2.05 -10.51 8.71
CA ALA A 80 2.39 -10.07 10.05
C ALA A 80 2.69 -8.55 10.08
N VAL A 81 3.45 -8.04 9.10
CA VAL A 81 3.70 -6.60 8.95
C VAL A 81 2.40 -5.85 8.65
N VAL A 82 1.55 -6.36 7.75
CA VAL A 82 0.23 -5.78 7.45
C VAL A 82 -0.63 -5.69 8.72
N SER A 83 -0.72 -6.78 9.49
CA SER A 83 -1.49 -6.82 10.74
C SER A 83 -0.97 -5.78 11.73
N LEU A 84 0.34 -5.74 11.95
CA LEU A 84 0.96 -4.79 12.89
C LEU A 84 0.74 -3.34 12.46
N LEU A 85 0.83 -3.03 11.16
CA LEU A 85 0.50 -1.70 10.65
C LEU A 85 -0.97 -1.34 10.90
N GLN A 86 -1.89 -2.26 10.65
CA GLN A 86 -3.30 -2.01 10.93
C GLN A 86 -3.52 -1.68 12.41
N ASP A 87 -2.81 -2.36 13.31
CA ASP A 87 -2.91 -2.10 14.75
C ASP A 87 -2.37 -0.71 15.11
N TYR A 88 -1.23 -0.28 14.57
CA TYR A 88 -0.73 1.10 14.74
C TYR A 88 -1.76 2.15 14.32
N PHE A 89 -2.45 1.94 13.20
CA PHE A 89 -3.47 2.87 12.70
C PHE A 89 -4.79 2.79 13.47
N LYS A 90 -5.03 1.74 14.26
CA LYS A 90 -6.21 1.62 15.13
C LYS A 90 -5.98 2.22 16.52
N ILE A 91 -4.74 2.41 16.96
CA ILE A 91 -4.42 2.99 18.29
C ILE A 91 -5.24 4.26 18.60
N PRO A 92 -5.35 5.26 17.70
CA PRO A 92 -6.07 6.48 18.04
C PRO A 92 -7.57 6.30 18.23
N ASN A 93 -8.16 5.18 17.79
CA ASN A 93 -9.56 4.87 18.05
C ASN A 93 -9.83 4.46 19.51
N ASP A 94 -8.82 4.29 20.36
CA ASP A 94 -8.98 3.98 21.79
C ASP A 94 -9.83 2.74 22.08
N GLY A 95 -9.67 1.69 21.27
CA GLY A 95 -10.46 0.46 21.38
C GLY A 95 -11.90 0.56 20.88
N VAL A 96 -12.33 1.70 20.34
CA VAL A 96 -13.63 1.81 19.65
C VAL A 96 -13.59 0.96 18.38
N PHE A 97 -14.45 -0.05 18.31
CA PHE A 97 -14.54 -0.99 17.18
C PHE A 97 -15.85 -0.87 16.39
N ILE A 98 -16.91 -0.32 16.98
CA ILE A 98 -18.17 0.02 16.29
C ILE A 98 -18.11 1.49 15.90
N ASP A 99 -18.26 1.76 14.60
CA ASP A 99 -18.19 3.10 14.02
C ASP A 99 -17.00 3.96 14.50
N PRO A 100 -15.76 3.43 14.49
CA PRO A 100 -14.60 4.20 14.91
C PRO A 100 -14.40 5.45 14.04
N PRO A 101 -13.79 6.53 14.57
CA PRO A 101 -13.44 7.71 13.77
C PRO A 101 -12.54 7.41 12.58
N ILE A 102 -11.63 6.44 12.74
CA ILE A 102 -10.67 6.03 11.73
C ILE A 102 -10.99 4.59 11.32
N LYS A 103 -11.27 4.37 10.03
CA LYS A 103 -11.45 3.04 9.45
C LYS A 103 -10.14 2.59 8.83
N VAL A 104 -9.69 1.40 9.21
CA VAL A 104 -8.46 0.77 8.71
C VAL A 104 -8.85 -0.51 7.97
N LEU A 105 -8.58 -0.56 6.67
CA LEU A 105 -8.99 -1.66 5.80
C LEU A 105 -7.76 -2.31 5.15
N GLY A 106 -7.75 -3.63 5.08
CA GLY A 106 -6.76 -4.40 4.32
C GLY A 106 -7.23 -4.63 2.88
N GLN A 107 -6.36 -4.34 1.92
CA GLN A 107 -6.56 -4.64 0.49
C GLN A 107 -7.87 -4.18 -0.17
N PRO A 108 -8.48 -3.02 0.16
CA PRO A 108 -9.62 -2.55 -0.63
C PRO A 108 -9.19 -2.17 -2.04
N PHE A 109 -10.06 -2.44 -3.02
CA PHE A 109 -9.84 -2.00 -4.40
C PHE A 109 -10.13 -0.51 -4.58
N HIS A 110 -9.21 0.15 -5.26
CA HIS A 110 -9.30 1.54 -5.72
C HIS A 110 -9.04 1.61 -7.22
N TRP A 111 -9.53 2.66 -7.88
CA TRP A 111 -9.13 2.95 -9.25
C TRP A 111 -7.67 3.42 -9.28
N ASP A 112 -6.92 2.97 -10.27
CA ASP A 112 -5.53 3.35 -10.48
C ASP A 112 -5.45 4.84 -10.84
N PRO A 113 -4.75 5.66 -10.02
CA PRO A 113 -4.65 7.10 -10.26
C PRO A 113 -4.04 7.49 -11.61
N SER A 114 -3.17 6.65 -12.17
CA SER A 114 -2.57 6.86 -13.49
C SER A 114 -3.40 6.29 -14.64
N ASN A 115 -4.34 5.40 -14.34
CA ASN A 115 -5.20 4.74 -15.33
C ASN A 115 -6.55 4.38 -14.71
N ASN A 116 -7.49 5.31 -14.72
CA ASN A 116 -8.82 5.18 -14.11
C ASN A 116 -9.67 3.99 -14.62
N LEU A 117 -9.20 3.23 -15.61
CA LEU A 117 -9.84 2.00 -16.09
C LEU A 117 -9.35 0.74 -15.36
N LYS A 118 -8.26 0.81 -14.58
CA LYS A 118 -7.64 -0.32 -13.90
C LYS A 118 -7.89 -0.24 -12.40
N LYS A 119 -8.18 -1.37 -11.75
CA LYS A 119 -8.20 -1.47 -10.29
C LYS A 119 -6.83 -1.85 -9.71
N LEU A 120 -6.52 -1.27 -8.56
CA LEU A 120 -5.36 -1.59 -7.71
C LEU A 120 -5.82 -1.75 -6.26
N ALA A 121 -5.03 -2.47 -5.46
CA ALA A 121 -5.23 -2.57 -4.02
C ALA A 121 -3.91 -2.23 -3.31
N ALA A 122 -4.02 -1.36 -2.32
CA ALA A 122 -2.96 -1.13 -1.34
C ALA A 122 -3.12 -2.10 -0.18
N ASP A 123 -2.02 -2.48 0.46
CA ASP A 123 -2.07 -3.50 1.52
C ASP A 123 -2.84 -3.03 2.74
N VAL A 124 -2.70 -1.75 3.11
CA VAL A 124 -3.50 -1.10 4.14
C VAL A 124 -3.96 0.27 3.65
N THR A 125 -5.19 0.63 3.98
CA THR A 125 -5.75 1.95 3.69
C THR A 125 -6.47 2.50 4.91
N ILE A 126 -6.29 3.80 5.13
CA ILE A 126 -6.82 4.50 6.29
C ILE A 126 -7.76 5.59 5.80
N HIS A 127 -8.99 5.47 6.28
CA HIS A 127 -10.13 6.29 5.87
C HIS A 127 -10.69 7.02 7.08
N PRO A 128 -11.17 8.27 6.92
CA PRO A 128 -12.06 8.84 7.91
C PRO A 128 -13.41 8.10 7.89
N ASN A 129 -14.06 7.99 9.03
CA ASN A 129 -15.45 7.57 9.04
C ASN A 129 -16.32 8.67 8.43
N VAL A 130 -17.29 8.27 7.59
CA VAL A 130 -18.25 9.16 6.92
C VAL A 130 -19.05 10.04 7.89
N ALA A 131 -19.14 9.65 9.17
CA ALA A 131 -19.77 10.47 10.20
C ALA A 131 -19.00 11.76 10.54
N TYR A 132 -17.69 11.82 10.23
CA TYR A 132 -16.79 12.89 10.66
C TYR A 132 -16.20 13.70 9.50
N VAL A 133 -16.59 13.40 8.27
CA VAL A 133 -16.21 14.17 7.08
C VAL A 133 -17.45 14.57 6.32
N SER A 134 -17.37 15.67 5.58
CA SER A 134 -18.50 16.14 4.79
C SER A 134 -18.85 15.10 3.74
N ARG A 135 -20.14 14.87 3.50
CA ARG A 135 -20.51 14.09 2.31
C ARG A 135 -20.34 14.96 1.06
N PRO A 136 -19.84 14.39 -0.04
CA PRO A 136 -19.81 15.06 -1.34
C PRO A 136 -21.20 15.57 -1.74
N ALA A 137 -21.27 16.83 -2.18
CA ALA A 137 -22.47 17.33 -2.87
C ALA A 137 -22.61 16.66 -4.25
N VAL A 138 -21.48 16.46 -4.94
CA VAL A 138 -21.38 15.69 -6.19
C VAL A 138 -20.66 14.38 -5.88
N ARG A 139 -21.40 13.26 -5.90
CA ARG A 139 -20.81 11.93 -5.68
C ARG A 139 -19.77 11.65 -6.75
N HIS A 140 -18.60 11.19 -6.30
CA HIS A 140 -17.46 10.75 -7.10
C HIS A 140 -17.03 11.67 -8.27
N PRO A 141 -15.82 12.27 -8.22
CA PRO A 141 -14.83 12.12 -7.18
C PRO A 141 -15.06 13.07 -5.99
N GLY A 142 -16.11 13.90 -5.96
CA GLY A 142 -16.30 14.95 -4.96
C GLY A 142 -16.35 16.35 -5.56
N PRO A 143 -16.04 17.42 -4.79
CA PRO A 143 -15.53 17.42 -3.41
C PRO A 143 -16.61 17.25 -2.30
N PRO A 144 -16.24 16.70 -1.12
CA PRO A 144 -14.96 16.04 -0.82
C PRO A 144 -14.76 14.67 -1.51
N PRO A 145 -13.50 14.22 -1.63
CA PRO A 145 -13.07 12.96 -2.21
C PRO A 145 -13.87 11.74 -1.74
N SER A 146 -14.59 11.11 -2.67
CA SER A 146 -15.50 10.02 -2.36
C SER A 146 -15.75 9.03 -3.49
N ASP A 147 -16.13 7.80 -3.13
CA ASP A 147 -16.59 6.78 -4.07
C ASP A 147 -18.00 7.09 -4.62
N ILE A 148 -18.48 6.25 -5.54
CA ILE A 148 -19.81 6.38 -6.19
C ILE A 148 -20.98 6.28 -5.19
N LYS A 149 -20.76 5.72 -4.00
CA LYS A 149 -21.75 5.63 -2.91
C LYS A 149 -21.66 6.82 -1.96
N GLY A 150 -20.68 7.71 -2.16
CA GLY A 150 -20.39 8.86 -1.32
C GLY A 150 -19.62 8.52 -0.05
N ASN A 151 -18.99 7.33 0.02
CA ASN A 151 -18.06 7.02 1.10
C ASN A 151 -16.73 7.76 0.86
N PRO A 152 -16.09 8.29 1.90
CA PRO A 152 -14.83 8.98 1.75
C PRO A 152 -13.74 8.05 1.21
N HIS A 153 -12.85 8.57 0.37
CA HIS A 153 -11.64 7.85 -0.03
C HIS A 153 -10.61 7.78 1.11
N GLY A 154 -9.61 6.91 0.97
CA GLY A 154 -8.49 6.84 1.91
C GLY A 154 -7.68 8.13 1.89
N ARG A 155 -7.04 8.48 3.00
CA ARG A 155 -6.06 9.58 3.07
C ARG A 155 -4.64 9.08 3.25
N ILE A 156 -4.47 7.88 3.81
CA ILE A 156 -3.18 7.23 4.01
C ILE A 156 -3.24 5.83 3.43
N PHE A 157 -2.22 5.45 2.69
CA PHE A 157 -2.09 4.14 2.04
C PHE A 157 -0.76 3.51 2.46
N CYS A 158 -0.73 2.20 2.60
CA CYS A 158 0.48 1.43 2.87
C CYS A 158 0.71 0.35 1.81
N GLU A 159 1.97 0.17 1.44
CA GLU A 159 2.40 -0.79 0.43
C GLU A 159 3.60 -1.58 0.95
N ILE A 160 3.42 -2.89 1.11
CA ILE A 160 4.47 -3.79 1.55
C ILE A 160 4.89 -4.64 0.36
N ALA A 161 6.18 -4.63 0.07
CA ALA A 161 6.78 -5.41 -1.01
C ALA A 161 7.80 -6.41 -0.47
N SER A 162 7.67 -7.68 -0.85
CA SER A 162 8.67 -8.72 -0.59
C SER A 162 9.39 -9.11 -1.88
N ALA A 163 8.67 -9.66 -2.86
CA ALA A 163 9.28 -10.15 -4.11
C ALA A 163 9.47 -9.06 -5.19
N VAL A 164 8.64 -8.02 -5.15
CA VAL A 164 8.65 -6.95 -6.18
C VAL A 164 9.94 -6.12 -6.08
N ASP A 165 10.53 -5.76 -7.23
CA ASP A 165 11.73 -4.92 -7.26
C ASP A 165 11.47 -3.51 -6.69
N THR A 166 12.53 -2.88 -6.18
CA THR A 166 12.44 -1.59 -5.49
C THR A 166 11.88 -0.48 -6.37
N ALA A 167 12.21 -0.45 -7.67
CA ALA A 167 11.75 0.62 -8.56
C ALA A 167 10.24 0.50 -8.84
N SER A 168 9.76 -0.73 -9.08
CA SER A 168 8.33 -1.01 -9.24
C SER A 168 7.53 -0.71 -7.98
N TRP A 169 8.07 -1.06 -6.80
CA TRP A 169 7.45 -0.72 -5.51
C TRP A 169 7.38 0.80 -5.27
N ILE A 170 8.47 1.53 -5.53
CA ILE A 170 8.47 3.01 -5.47
C ILE A 170 7.42 3.58 -6.42
N LYS A 171 7.37 3.10 -7.66
CA LYS A 171 6.40 3.56 -8.66
C LYS A 171 4.96 3.33 -8.19
N LYS A 172 4.67 2.18 -7.56
CA LYS A 172 3.34 1.89 -7.00
C LYS A 172 2.99 2.87 -5.87
N CYS A 173 3.93 3.14 -4.96
CA CYS A 173 3.72 4.11 -3.89
C CYS A 173 3.48 5.53 -4.43
N GLU A 174 4.27 5.96 -5.40
CA GLU A 174 4.13 7.26 -6.05
C GLU A 174 2.83 7.38 -6.85
N ASN A 175 2.34 6.28 -7.43
CA ASN A 175 1.07 6.26 -8.13
C ASN A 175 -0.09 6.69 -7.22
N TRP A 176 -0.14 6.19 -5.98
CA TRP A 176 -1.14 6.62 -5.00
C TRP A 176 -1.08 8.11 -4.70
N MET A 177 0.11 8.70 -4.67
CA MET A 177 0.29 10.13 -4.43
C MET A 177 -0.22 11.02 -5.57
N LEU A 178 -0.54 10.48 -6.76
CA LEU A 178 -1.14 11.29 -7.84
C LEU A 178 -2.52 11.82 -7.46
N GLU A 179 -3.22 11.14 -6.55
CA GLU A 179 -4.48 11.62 -6.00
C GLU A 179 -4.22 12.71 -4.95
N GLN A 180 -4.75 13.91 -5.17
CA GLN A 180 -4.50 15.06 -4.29
C GLN A 180 -5.03 14.86 -2.87
N TYR A 181 -6.03 13.98 -2.72
CA TYR A 181 -6.60 13.64 -1.42
C TYR A 181 -5.76 12.63 -0.64
N VAL A 182 -4.79 11.97 -1.27
CA VAL A 182 -3.84 11.11 -0.57
C VAL A 182 -2.78 11.99 0.08
N ARG A 183 -2.75 11.95 1.41
CA ARG A 183 -1.89 12.79 2.26
C ARG A 183 -0.56 12.14 2.53
N TYR A 184 -0.59 10.83 2.76
CA TYR A 184 0.60 10.03 3.01
C TYR A 184 0.52 8.69 2.28
N VAL A 185 1.67 8.22 1.81
CA VAL A 185 1.86 6.81 1.44
C VAL A 185 3.03 6.30 2.25
N PHE A 186 2.85 5.21 2.99
CA PHE A 186 3.89 4.58 3.76
C PHE A 186 4.25 3.22 3.16
N GLY A 187 5.38 3.17 2.47
CA GLY A 187 5.89 1.94 1.89
C GLY A 187 6.87 1.23 2.82
N ILE A 188 6.84 -0.10 2.79
CA ILE A 188 7.90 -0.95 3.35
C ILE A 188 8.37 -1.96 2.30
N LYS A 189 9.68 -2.03 2.07
CA LYS A 189 10.33 -3.04 1.26
C LYS A 189 11.08 -4.02 2.16
N LEU A 190 10.68 -5.27 2.11
CA LEU A 190 11.37 -6.42 2.68
C LEU A 190 12.36 -6.91 1.63
N HIS A 191 13.66 -6.82 1.90
CA HIS A 191 14.68 -7.38 1.02
C HIS A 191 14.94 -8.85 1.39
N ASP A 192 15.53 -9.58 0.46
CA ASP A 192 15.84 -10.99 0.64
C ASP A 192 16.67 -11.23 1.90
N LYS A 193 16.32 -12.29 2.63
CA LYS A 193 17.11 -12.76 3.76
C LYS A 193 18.46 -13.28 3.27
N ARG A 194 19.51 -12.95 4.02
CA ARG A 194 20.83 -13.54 3.88
C ARG A 194 20.84 -14.93 4.50
N ARG A 195 21.92 -15.68 4.26
CA ARG A 195 22.08 -17.04 4.81
C ARG A 195 21.98 -17.12 6.34
N THR A 196 22.23 -16.01 7.04
CA THR A 196 22.17 -15.89 8.50
C THR A 196 20.77 -15.56 9.04
N ASN A 197 19.73 -15.57 8.18
CA ASN A 197 18.39 -15.03 8.45
C ASN A 197 18.34 -13.51 8.72
N ASP A 198 19.46 -12.82 8.60
CA ASP A 198 19.49 -11.37 8.62
C ASP A 198 18.91 -10.78 7.33
N ARG A 199 18.28 -9.61 7.43
CA ARG A 199 17.82 -8.87 6.25
C ARG A 199 17.96 -7.38 6.41
N SER A 200 18.00 -6.73 5.26
CA SER A 200 17.80 -5.29 5.13
C SER A 200 16.33 -5.02 4.86
N MET A 201 15.84 -3.87 5.30
CA MET A 201 14.49 -3.39 5.04
C MET A 201 14.54 -1.89 4.74
N THR A 202 13.71 -1.43 3.82
CA THR A 202 13.62 0.00 3.49
C THR A 202 12.22 0.50 3.77
N ALA A 203 12.10 1.60 4.49
CA ALA A 203 10.85 2.30 4.69
C ALA A 203 10.89 3.64 3.95
N ARG A 204 9.79 4.02 3.31
CA ARG A 204 9.62 5.34 2.70
C ARG A 204 8.27 5.94 3.05
N LEU A 205 8.26 7.22 3.40
CA LEU A 205 7.04 7.99 3.64
C LEU A 205 6.96 9.12 2.63
N TRP A 206 6.06 9.00 1.66
CA TRP A 206 5.69 10.09 0.77
C TRP A 206 4.64 10.96 1.45
N THR A 207 4.79 12.28 1.39
CA THR A 207 3.89 13.22 2.07
C THR A 207 3.69 14.52 1.31
N ARG A 208 2.51 15.13 1.49
CA ARG A 208 2.15 16.49 1.06
C ARG A 208 2.26 17.52 2.19
N GLN A 209 2.96 17.21 3.27
CA GLN A 209 3.10 18.10 4.41
C GLN A 209 3.83 19.40 4.01
N ILE A 210 3.29 20.53 4.46
CA ILE A 210 3.84 21.87 4.24
C ILE A 210 4.06 22.54 5.61
N PRO A 211 5.29 22.97 5.94
CA PRO A 211 6.53 22.76 5.19
C PRO A 211 6.91 21.27 5.14
N ALA A 212 7.71 20.89 4.13
CA ALA A 212 8.23 19.53 4.03
C ALA A 212 9.05 19.18 5.30
N PRO A 213 8.92 17.94 5.82
CA PRO A 213 9.74 17.49 6.93
C PRO A 213 11.25 17.62 6.65
N LEU A 214 12.02 17.85 7.71
CA LEU A 214 13.47 17.92 7.61
C LEU A 214 14.05 16.58 7.13
N GLY A 215 15.01 16.63 6.21
CA GLY A 215 15.66 15.42 5.66
C GLY A 215 14.90 14.78 4.49
N CYS A 216 13.80 15.38 4.03
CA CYS A 216 13.11 14.91 2.85
C CYS A 216 13.96 15.01 1.57
N ILE A 217 13.78 14.04 0.69
CA ILE A 217 14.22 14.04 -0.70
C ILE A 217 13.03 14.22 -1.65
N ALA A 218 13.32 14.50 -2.92
CA ALA A 218 12.30 14.58 -3.96
C ALA A 218 11.81 13.16 -4.35
N PRO A 219 10.51 12.98 -4.67
CA PRO A 219 10.03 11.76 -5.33
C PRO A 219 10.65 11.59 -6.71
N THR A 220 10.61 10.36 -7.23
CA THR A 220 11.16 10.03 -8.56
C THR A 220 10.30 10.55 -9.70
N ASN A 221 8.99 10.66 -9.50
CA ASN A 221 8.06 11.23 -10.47
C ASN A 221 8.08 12.78 -10.44
N PRO A 222 8.49 13.46 -11.53
CA PRO A 222 8.56 14.93 -11.59
C PRO A 222 7.22 15.64 -11.36
N ALA A 223 6.09 15.02 -11.73
CA ALA A 223 4.77 15.60 -11.50
C ALA A 223 4.45 15.71 -10.00
N LEU A 224 4.95 14.77 -9.19
CA LEU A 224 4.79 14.81 -7.73
C LEU A 224 5.67 15.88 -7.08
N VAL A 225 6.88 16.10 -7.62
CA VAL A 225 7.76 17.20 -7.19
C VAL A 225 7.04 18.54 -7.38
N ALA A 226 6.47 18.77 -8.58
CA ALA A 226 5.70 19.97 -8.89
C ALA A 226 4.44 20.11 -8.00
N ALA A 227 3.86 18.99 -7.58
CA ALA A 227 2.72 18.95 -6.67
C ALA A 227 3.09 19.06 -5.17
N GLY A 228 4.36 19.35 -4.84
CA GLY A 228 4.81 19.55 -3.46
C GLY A 228 4.91 18.27 -2.63
N VAL A 229 5.03 17.11 -3.27
CA VAL A 229 5.28 15.85 -2.57
C VAL A 229 6.76 15.75 -2.20
N SER A 230 7.02 15.29 -0.98
CA SER A 230 8.36 15.02 -0.45
C SER A 230 8.43 13.62 0.17
N VAL A 231 9.65 13.08 0.30
CA VAL A 231 9.86 11.68 0.74
C VAL A 231 10.87 11.62 1.88
N LEU A 232 10.51 10.95 2.97
CA LEU A 232 11.46 10.50 3.99
C LEU A 232 11.81 9.03 3.73
N GLU A 233 13.04 8.64 4.04
CA GLU A 233 13.54 7.27 3.85
C GLU A 233 14.30 6.78 5.08
N TRP A 234 14.12 5.49 5.39
CA TRP A 234 14.83 4.78 6.44
C TRP A 234 15.42 3.48 5.90
N ASP A 235 16.71 3.26 6.13
CA ASP A 235 17.37 1.95 6.02
C ASP A 235 17.36 1.29 7.40
N PHE A 236 16.59 0.21 7.54
CA PHE A 236 16.38 -0.54 8.78
C PHE A 236 16.47 -2.06 8.53
N GLY A 237 16.11 -2.88 9.51
CA GLY A 237 16.39 -4.31 9.47
C GLY A 237 17.65 -4.64 10.27
N THR A 238 18.00 -5.93 10.36
CA THR A 238 19.18 -6.34 11.13
C THR A 238 20.48 -5.89 10.46
N LEU A 239 20.48 -5.68 9.14
CA LEU A 239 21.65 -5.26 8.36
C LEU A 239 21.32 -4.12 7.40
N GLN A 240 22.26 -3.22 7.20
CA GLN A 240 22.18 -2.11 6.25
C GLN A 240 22.03 -2.61 4.81
N LEU A 241 21.30 -1.86 3.99
CA LEU A 241 21.13 -2.18 2.58
C LEU A 241 22.49 -2.26 1.88
N ASN A 242 22.72 -3.32 1.10
CA ASN A 242 23.96 -3.59 0.37
C ASN A 242 25.23 -3.69 1.25
N SER A 243 25.10 -3.92 2.56
CA SER A 243 26.24 -3.96 3.50
C SER A 243 26.02 -5.02 4.58
N ASN A 244 27.09 -5.68 5.05
CA ASN A 244 27.05 -6.62 6.20
C ASN A 244 27.13 -5.93 7.57
N GLN A 245 27.01 -4.60 7.62
CA GLN A 245 26.97 -3.86 8.87
C GLN A 245 25.55 -3.84 9.45
N ALA A 246 25.43 -3.84 10.78
CA ALA A 246 24.16 -3.68 11.45
C ALA A 246 23.57 -2.26 11.24
N THR A 247 22.24 -2.15 11.22
CA THR A 247 21.59 -0.83 11.26
C THR A 247 21.54 -0.30 12.70
N GLY A 248 21.22 0.99 12.86
CA GLY A 248 20.91 1.57 14.17
C GLY A 248 19.54 1.18 14.73
N CYS A 249 18.74 0.41 13.98
CA CYS A 249 17.41 -0.05 14.39
C CYS A 249 17.53 -1.29 15.29
N ASN A 250 18.02 -1.08 16.51
CA ASN A 250 18.41 -2.17 17.42
C ASN A 250 17.59 -2.26 18.72
N ALA A 251 16.71 -1.30 18.98
CA ALA A 251 15.84 -1.26 20.15
C ALA A 251 14.52 -0.56 19.83
N PRO A 252 13.42 -0.91 20.54
CA PRO A 252 12.16 -0.21 20.38
C PRO A 252 12.26 1.24 20.88
N ASN A 253 11.37 2.09 20.39
CA ASN A 253 11.27 3.51 20.74
C ASN A 253 12.49 4.37 20.37
N ASN A 254 13.32 3.93 19.42
CA ASN A 254 14.36 4.79 18.86
C ASN A 254 13.71 5.80 17.91
N HIS A 255 13.73 7.09 18.27
CA HIS A 255 13.09 8.17 17.50
C HIS A 255 13.63 8.30 16.07
N GLN A 256 14.88 7.89 15.80
CA GLN A 256 15.43 7.90 14.43
C GLN A 256 14.75 6.86 13.52
N TYR A 257 14.09 5.86 14.10
CA TYR A 257 13.41 4.77 13.42
C TYR A 257 11.90 4.75 13.71
N GLN A 258 11.34 5.90 14.08
CA GLN A 258 9.90 6.09 14.22
C GLN A 258 9.36 6.93 13.06
N VAL A 259 8.30 6.42 12.45
CA VAL A 259 7.52 7.16 11.45
C VAL A 259 6.34 7.79 12.18
N THR A 260 6.24 9.13 12.10
CA THR A 260 5.17 9.90 12.75
C THR A 260 4.26 10.50 11.70
N ILE A 261 2.96 10.21 11.78
CA ILE A 261 1.93 10.76 10.88
C ILE A 261 0.84 11.41 11.73
N PRO A 262 0.48 12.69 11.51
CA PRO A 262 -0.60 13.33 12.26
C PRO A 262 -1.95 12.66 12.00
N VAL A 263 -2.72 12.42 13.06
CA VAL A 263 -4.07 11.81 12.97
C VAL A 263 -5.05 12.73 12.24
N SER A 264 -4.86 14.05 12.36
CA SER A 264 -5.69 15.05 11.67
C SER A 264 -5.69 14.88 10.14
N GLU A 265 -4.61 14.34 9.57
CA GLU A 265 -4.47 14.16 8.12
C GLU A 265 -5.43 13.10 7.56
N VAL A 266 -5.97 12.21 8.41
CA VAL A 266 -7.05 11.28 8.04
C VAL A 266 -8.36 12.02 7.73
N PHE A 267 -8.59 13.16 8.37
CA PHE A 267 -9.80 13.97 8.23
C PHE A 267 -9.61 15.14 7.27
N TRP A 268 -8.48 15.19 6.56
CA TRP A 268 -8.22 16.25 5.61
C TRP A 268 -9.17 16.14 4.41
N ASP A 269 -9.92 17.18 4.11
CA ASP A 269 -10.65 17.32 2.86
C ASP A 269 -10.09 18.53 2.08
N PRO A 270 -9.89 18.41 0.76
CA PRO A 270 -9.47 19.55 -0.06
C PRO A 270 -10.56 20.62 0.01
N PRO A 271 -10.22 21.88 0.36
CA PRO A 271 -11.21 22.94 0.38
C PRO A 271 -11.71 23.21 -1.05
N VAL A 272 -13.01 23.47 -1.20
CA VAL A 272 -13.68 23.74 -2.50
C VAL A 272 -13.09 24.97 -3.20
N ALA A 273 -12.55 25.91 -2.41
CA ALA A 273 -11.71 27.00 -2.87
C ALA A 273 -10.31 26.85 -2.27
N PRO A 274 -9.23 27.03 -3.04
CA PRO A 274 -7.86 26.90 -2.54
C PRO A 274 -7.53 28.06 -1.60
N VAL A 275 -7.95 27.97 -0.33
CA VAL A 275 -7.42 28.81 0.74
C VAL A 275 -6.16 28.14 1.26
N THR A 276 -5.02 28.72 0.91
CA THR A 276 -3.71 28.34 1.46
C THR A 276 -3.36 29.20 2.68
N PRO A 277 -2.83 28.60 3.77
CA PRO A 277 -2.67 27.17 4.02
C PRO A 277 -3.84 26.58 4.83
N TYR A 278 -4.56 25.60 4.26
CA TYR A 278 -5.51 24.77 5.01
C TYR A 278 -4.74 23.77 5.88
N VAL A 279 -5.03 23.78 7.18
CA VAL A 279 -4.46 22.86 8.17
C VAL A 279 -5.48 21.76 8.46
N ALA A 280 -5.06 20.50 8.34
CA ALA A 280 -5.91 19.37 8.72
C ALA A 280 -6.26 19.45 10.21
N THR A 281 -7.53 19.24 10.56
CA THR A 281 -7.98 19.24 11.96
C THR A 281 -8.77 17.98 12.25
N ILE A 282 -8.66 17.49 13.49
CA ILE A 282 -9.53 16.40 13.97
C ILE A 282 -10.89 17.03 14.27
N PRO A 283 -12.00 16.52 13.70
CA PRO A 283 -13.34 16.99 14.01
C PRO A 283 -13.59 16.93 15.52
N ALA A 284 -14.16 18.00 16.11
CA ALA A 284 -14.39 18.05 17.56
C ALA A 284 -15.31 16.94 18.08
N THR A 285 -16.12 16.34 17.20
CA THR A 285 -17.00 15.20 17.49
C THR A 285 -16.30 13.84 17.38
N ALA A 286 -15.09 13.78 16.82
CA ALA A 286 -14.29 12.58 16.73
C ALA A 286 -13.41 12.44 17.98
N THR A 287 -13.69 11.44 18.81
CA THR A 287 -12.85 11.11 19.97
C THR A 287 -11.64 10.29 19.50
N VAL A 288 -10.45 10.88 19.55
CA VAL A 288 -9.19 10.17 19.30
C VAL A 288 -8.26 10.26 20.51
N ALA A 289 -7.63 9.15 20.89
CA ALA A 289 -6.79 9.09 22.10
C ALA A 289 -5.41 9.72 21.92
N VAL A 290 -4.91 9.80 20.69
CA VAL A 290 -3.58 10.35 20.39
C VAL A 290 -3.62 11.22 19.13
N ASN A 291 -2.70 12.18 19.05
CA ASN A 291 -2.63 13.13 17.93
C ASN A 291 -1.77 12.63 16.75
N ASN A 292 -0.97 11.59 16.95
CA ASN A 292 -0.10 11.04 15.92
C ASN A 292 -0.17 9.51 15.91
N PHE A 293 -0.11 8.93 14.72
CA PHE A 293 0.34 7.57 14.54
C PHE A 293 1.86 7.55 14.72
N VAL A 294 2.36 6.71 15.63
CA VAL A 294 3.80 6.52 15.85
C VAL A 294 4.12 5.07 15.53
N ILE A 295 4.70 4.84 14.36
CA ILE A 295 5.04 3.51 13.85
C ILE A 295 6.51 3.26 14.15
N ASP A 296 6.80 2.26 14.97
CA ASP A 296 8.17 1.87 15.32
C ASP A 296 8.69 0.82 14.33
N LEU A 297 9.66 1.21 13.50
CA LEU A 297 10.27 0.33 12.50
C LEU A 297 11.02 -0.85 13.14
N TYR A 298 11.48 -0.71 14.39
CA TYR A 298 12.09 -1.83 15.11
C TYR A 298 11.06 -2.94 15.35
N ARG A 299 9.81 -2.59 15.65
CA ARG A 299 8.73 -3.58 15.83
C ARG A 299 8.40 -4.26 14.51
N ILE A 300 8.29 -3.50 13.41
CA ILE A 300 8.10 -4.06 12.06
C ILE A 300 9.22 -5.04 11.69
N GLN A 301 10.47 -4.74 12.05
CA GLN A 301 11.62 -5.62 11.80
C GLN A 301 11.54 -6.98 12.52
N ARG A 302 10.74 -7.10 13.58
CA ARG A 302 10.62 -8.32 14.39
C ARG A 302 9.60 -9.32 13.85
N GLU A 303 8.79 -8.91 12.87
CA GLU A 303 7.85 -9.74 12.11
C GLU A 303 8.56 -10.44 10.94
#